data_AF-A0A7J4HWM1-F1
#
_entry.id   AF-A0A7J4HWM1-F1
#
_cell.length_a   1.000
_cell.length_b   1.000
_cell.length_c   1.000
_cell.angle_alpha   90.00
_cell.angle_beta   90.00
_cell.angle_gamma   90.00
#
_symmetry.space_group_name_H-M   'P 1'
#
loop_
_entity.id
_entity.type
_entity.pdbx_description
1 polymer ?
#
loop_
_entity_poly.entity_id
_entity_poly.type
_entity_poly.pdbx_seq_one_letter_code
_entity_poly.pdbx_strand_id
1 'polypeptide(L)'
;MEKPNRYPPRFAPNPSPAPRMGGMKENGKPGDEKKIFKSTLENLFGTRGACIFDQNLNVLGKVPLSELGTTIKSLNGGIYALALDGAIDIDLLRLAEKLGITYLVGTSSKVKEESKVNVLTDELL
;
A
#
# COMPACT_ATOMS: atom_id res chain seq x y z
N MET A 1 13.02 53.73 -44.26
CA MET A 1 12.73 53.66 -42.81
C MET A 1 11.38 54.32 -42.55
N GLU A 2 10.44 53.88 -41.73
CA GLU A 2 10.12 52.67 -40.96
C GLU A 2 8.66 52.90 -40.52
N LYS A 3 7.80 51.88 -40.60
CA LYS A 3 6.48 51.89 -39.92
C LYS A 3 6.68 51.38 -38.49
N PRO A 4 5.86 51.74 -37.49
CA PRO A 4 4.73 50.85 -37.18
C PRO A 4 3.49 51.60 -36.62
N ASN A 5 2.30 51.40 -37.17
CA ASN A 5 1.35 50.35 -36.77
C ASN A 5 0.97 50.38 -35.27
N ARG A 6 -0.02 51.23 -34.93
CA ARG A 6 -0.66 51.26 -33.61
C ARG A 6 -1.72 50.17 -33.51
N TYR A 7 -1.47 49.10 -32.77
CA TYR A 7 -2.52 48.17 -32.30
C TYR A 7 -3.02 48.61 -30.91
N PRO A 8 -4.33 48.52 -30.62
CA PRO A 8 -4.86 48.78 -29.27
C PRO A 8 -4.58 47.60 -28.32
N PRO A 9 -4.61 47.83 -26.98
CA PRO A 9 -4.35 46.80 -25.99
C PRO A 9 -5.49 45.78 -25.95
N ARG A 10 -5.17 44.51 -26.23
CA ARG A 10 -6.09 43.39 -26.00
C ARG A 10 -6.11 43.06 -24.51
N PHE A 11 -7.16 43.51 -23.82
CA PHE A 11 -7.61 42.85 -22.60
C PHE A 11 -8.23 41.50 -22.98
N ALA A 12 -7.65 40.40 -22.49
CA ALA A 12 -8.24 39.07 -22.51
C ALA A 12 -7.67 38.26 -21.33
N PRO A 13 -8.43 37.29 -20.78
CA PRO A 13 -8.67 37.18 -19.34
C PRO A 13 -7.60 36.39 -18.59
N ASN A 14 -7.51 36.67 -17.27
CA ASN A 14 -6.84 35.80 -16.31
C ASN A 14 -7.35 34.35 -16.46
N PRO A 15 -6.49 33.37 -16.75
CA PRO A 15 -6.86 31.97 -16.54
C PRO A 15 -7.00 31.75 -15.04
N SER A 16 -8.20 31.41 -14.59
CA SER A 16 -8.46 30.96 -13.23
C SER A 16 -7.55 29.76 -12.90
N PRO A 17 -6.88 29.72 -11.73
CA PRO A 17 -6.20 28.51 -11.31
C PRO A 17 -7.22 27.52 -10.71
N ALA A 18 -7.52 26.45 -11.44
CA ALA A 18 -8.07 25.19 -10.91
C ALA A 18 -8.03 24.11 -12.01
N PRO A 19 -7.61 22.86 -11.72
CA PRO A 19 -8.20 22.07 -10.65
C PRO A 19 -7.21 21.33 -9.72
N ARG A 20 -7.59 21.27 -8.45
CA ARG A 20 -7.72 20.07 -7.60
C ARG A 20 -6.68 18.94 -7.81
N MET A 21 -5.75 18.85 -6.84
CA MET A 21 -5.64 17.73 -5.90
C MET A 21 -5.84 16.31 -6.49
N GLY A 22 -4.76 15.51 -6.47
CA GLY A 22 -4.89 14.05 -6.43
C GLY A 22 -3.80 13.26 -7.14
N GLY A 23 -2.74 12.93 -6.40
CA GLY A 23 -2.07 11.64 -6.49
C GLY A 23 -1.28 11.31 -7.76
N MET A 24 0.01 11.63 -7.75
CA MET A 24 1.01 10.71 -8.28
C MET A 24 2.19 10.74 -7.30
N LYS A 25 2.16 9.85 -6.29
CA LYS A 25 3.40 9.52 -5.58
C LYS A 25 4.18 8.60 -6.51
N GLU A 26 4.95 9.28 -7.33
CA GLU A 26 5.96 8.75 -8.22
C GLU A 26 7.12 8.09 -7.44
N ASN A 27 7.51 6.91 -7.95
CA ASN A 27 8.81 6.27 -7.82
C ASN A 27 9.19 5.65 -6.47
N GLY A 28 9.12 4.31 -6.47
CA GLY A 28 9.70 3.43 -5.47
C GLY A 28 11.18 3.73 -5.23
N LYS A 29 11.46 4.16 -4.00
CA LYS A 29 12.75 3.97 -3.35
C LYS A 29 12.58 2.90 -2.26
N PRO A 30 13.62 2.12 -1.94
CA PRO A 30 13.57 1.06 -0.90
C PRO A 30 13.35 1.55 0.54
N GLY A 31 13.05 2.84 0.74
CA GLY A 31 12.62 3.42 2.03
C GLY A 31 11.12 3.73 2.10
N ASP A 32 10.40 3.69 0.98
CA ASP A 32 8.97 3.99 0.93
C ASP A 32 8.11 2.77 1.33
N GLU A 33 8.62 1.55 1.16
CA GLU A 33 7.89 0.30 1.46
C GLU A 33 7.44 0.25 2.92
N LYS A 34 8.37 0.46 3.85
CA LYS A 34 8.07 0.55 5.29
C LYS A 34 7.08 1.68 5.60
N LYS A 35 7.20 2.83 4.94
CA LYS A 35 6.25 3.94 5.12
C LYS A 35 4.85 3.60 4.63
N ILE A 36 4.75 2.93 3.48
CA ILE A 36 3.48 2.47 2.91
C ILE A 36 2.85 1.43 3.84
N PHE A 37 3.63 0.45 4.33
CA PHE A 37 3.16 -0.54 5.28
C PHE A 37 2.67 0.12 6.58
N LYS A 38 3.47 1.02 7.17
CA LYS A 38 3.12 1.73 8.40
C LYS A 38 1.85 2.56 8.24
N SER A 39 1.79 3.40 7.21
CA SER A 39 0.61 4.25 6.96
C SER A 39 -0.64 3.41 6.65
N THR A 40 -0.48 2.25 6.01
CA THR A 40 -1.58 1.33 5.75
C THR A 40 -2.02 0.59 7.01
N LEU A 41 -1.07 0.17 7.85
CA LEU A 41 -1.34 -0.43 9.16
C LEU A 41 -2.12 0.54 10.04
N GLU A 42 -1.70 1.80 10.15
CA GLU A 42 -2.42 2.84 10.90
C GLU A 42 -3.86 3.02 10.38
N ASN A 43 -4.07 2.93 9.06
CA ASN A 43 -5.40 2.98 8.46
C ASN A 43 -6.22 1.70 8.68
N LEU A 44 -5.58 0.59 9.01
CA LEU A 44 -6.22 -0.70 9.31
C LEU A 44 -6.45 -0.88 10.82
N PHE A 45 -5.67 -0.16 11.63
CA PHE A 45 -5.61 -0.28 13.07
C PHE A 45 -6.98 -0.01 13.70
N GLY A 46 -7.49 -1.00 14.44
CA GLY A 46 -8.82 -0.94 15.05
C GLY A 46 -9.94 -1.47 14.17
N THR A 47 -9.66 -1.84 12.92
CA THR A 47 -10.65 -2.44 12.00
C THR A 47 -10.58 -3.97 11.98
N ARG A 48 -9.55 -4.59 12.60
CA ARG A 48 -9.28 -6.04 12.52
C ARG A 48 -9.29 -6.55 11.07
N GLY A 49 -8.77 -5.71 10.19
CA GLY A 49 -8.65 -5.99 8.77
C GLY A 49 -7.29 -6.55 8.40
N ALA A 50 -7.15 -6.94 7.14
CA ALA A 50 -5.91 -7.27 6.49
C ALA A 50 -5.84 -6.57 5.13
N CYS A 51 -4.64 -6.15 4.76
CA CYS A 51 -4.31 -5.41 3.56
C CYS A 51 -3.33 -6.24 2.76
N ILE A 52 -3.65 -6.49 1.49
CA ILE A 52 -2.87 -7.32 0.60
C ILE A 52 -2.06 -6.40 -0.32
N PHE A 53 -0.78 -6.71 -0.48
CA PHE A 53 0.13 -5.98 -1.36
C PHE A 53 0.68 -6.87 -2.47
N ASP A 54 0.79 -6.28 -3.64
CA ASP A 54 1.45 -6.87 -4.80
C ASP A 54 2.99 -6.68 -4.76
N GLN A 55 3.71 -7.30 -5.68
CA GLN A 55 5.16 -7.13 -5.90
C GLN A 55 5.59 -5.68 -6.08
N ASN A 56 4.68 -4.83 -6.57
CA ASN A 56 4.91 -3.39 -6.74
C ASN A 56 4.62 -2.57 -5.46
N LEU A 57 4.36 -3.22 -4.32
CA LEU A 57 3.95 -2.58 -3.04
C LEU A 57 2.66 -1.77 -3.15
N ASN A 58 1.84 -2.08 -4.14
CA ASN A 58 0.52 -1.50 -4.30
C ASN A 58 -0.48 -2.28 -3.48
N VAL A 59 -1.40 -1.57 -2.82
CA VAL A 59 -2.52 -2.18 -2.09
C VAL A 59 -3.48 -2.79 -3.11
N LEU A 60 -3.52 -4.13 -3.19
CA LEU A 60 -4.46 -4.87 -4.02
C LEU A 60 -5.88 -4.80 -3.45
N GLY A 61 -5.99 -4.82 -2.12
CA GLY A 61 -7.28 -4.74 -1.45
C GLY A 61 -7.18 -4.90 0.06
N LYS A 62 -8.26 -4.48 0.73
CA LYS A 62 -8.50 -4.68 2.15
C LYS A 62 -9.54 -5.78 2.31
N VAL A 63 -9.28 -6.73 3.19
CA VAL A 63 -10.18 -7.84 3.52
C VAL A 63 -10.19 -8.03 5.03
N PRO A 64 -11.35 -8.28 5.66
CA PRO A 64 -11.41 -8.53 7.09
C PRO A 64 -10.64 -9.81 7.46
N LEU A 65 -10.11 -9.88 8.69
CA LEU A 65 -9.36 -11.06 9.17
C LEU A 65 -10.13 -12.38 8.99
N SER A 66 -11.46 -12.35 9.15
CA SER A 66 -12.33 -13.52 8.93
C SER A 66 -12.33 -14.02 7.48
N GLU A 67 -12.12 -13.14 6.50
CA GLU A 67 -12.12 -13.47 5.08
C GLU A 67 -10.72 -13.58 4.49
N LEU A 68 -9.70 -13.09 5.19
CA LEU A 68 -8.30 -13.13 4.75
C LEU A 68 -7.90 -14.54 4.33
N GLY A 69 -8.15 -15.54 5.18
CA GLY A 69 -7.78 -16.93 4.94
C GLY A 69 -8.41 -17.52 3.67
N THR A 70 -9.65 -17.14 3.35
CA THR A 70 -10.36 -17.57 2.13
C THR A 70 -9.88 -16.79 0.91
N THR A 71 -9.63 -15.49 1.07
CA THR A 71 -9.18 -14.58 0.02
C THR A 71 -7.80 -14.96 -0.50
N ILE A 72 -6.84 -15.19 0.39
CA ILE A 72 -5.47 -15.59 0.01
C ILE A 72 -5.44 -16.98 -0.64
N LYS A 73 -6.31 -17.90 -0.18
CA LYS A 73 -6.50 -19.21 -0.84
C LYS A 73 -7.10 -19.07 -2.23
N SER A 74 -8.02 -18.12 -2.42
CA SER A 74 -8.71 -17.89 -3.70
C SER A 74 -7.84 -17.15 -4.71
N LEU A 75 -7.01 -16.19 -4.26
CA LEU A 75 -6.06 -15.49 -5.13
C LEU A 75 -4.96 -16.42 -5.67
N ASN A 76 -4.70 -17.54 -4.99
CA ASN A 76 -3.84 -18.63 -5.46
C ASN A 76 -2.42 -18.17 -5.87
N GLY A 77 -1.92 -17.07 -5.28
CA GLY A 77 -0.59 -16.49 -5.54
C GLY A 77 -0.63 -14.99 -5.87
N GLY A 78 0.54 -14.42 -6.21
CA GLY A 78 0.67 -13.02 -6.61
C GLY A 78 0.71 -12.00 -5.46
N ILE A 79 0.77 -12.48 -4.23
CA ILE A 79 0.82 -11.62 -3.03
C ILE A 79 2.28 -11.53 -2.59
N TYR A 80 2.81 -10.32 -2.54
CA TYR A 80 4.18 -10.08 -2.11
C TYR A 80 4.28 -9.86 -0.60
N ALA A 81 3.40 -8.98 -0.10
CA ALA A 81 3.33 -8.64 1.30
C ALA A 81 1.88 -8.62 1.80
N LEU A 82 1.69 -8.92 3.07
CA LEU A 82 0.37 -8.94 3.68
C LEU A 82 0.43 -8.25 5.04
N ALA A 83 -0.31 -7.15 5.20
CA ALA A 83 -0.47 -6.49 6.49
C ALA A 83 -1.77 -6.93 7.16
N LEU A 84 -1.76 -7.18 8.46
CA LEU A 84 -2.97 -7.50 9.22
C LEU A 84 -2.96 -6.77 10.56
N ASP A 85 -4.13 -6.26 10.94
CA ASP A 85 -4.39 -5.64 12.23
C ASP A 85 -4.73 -6.73 13.25
N GLY A 86 -3.72 -7.50 13.66
CA GLY A 86 -3.92 -8.62 14.57
C GLY A 86 -2.68 -9.46 14.82
N ALA A 87 -2.89 -10.56 15.54
CA ALA A 87 -1.86 -11.56 15.79
C ALA A 87 -1.67 -12.46 14.56
N ILE A 88 -0.42 -12.69 14.17
CA ILE A 88 -0.06 -13.67 13.16
C ILE A 88 -0.08 -15.05 13.81
N ASP A 89 -0.89 -15.93 13.25
CA ASP A 89 -1.07 -17.33 13.67
C ASP A 89 -0.27 -18.30 12.79
N ILE A 90 0.01 -19.49 13.31
CA ILE A 90 0.81 -20.52 12.63
C ILE A 90 0.13 -20.96 11.32
N ASP A 91 -1.20 -21.11 11.32
CA ASP A 91 -1.95 -21.46 10.12
C ASP A 91 -1.82 -20.39 9.03
N LEU A 92 -1.86 -19.10 9.41
CA LEU A 92 -1.70 -18.01 8.47
C LEU A 92 -0.28 -17.97 7.89
N LEU A 93 0.72 -18.20 8.72
CA LEU A 93 2.12 -18.28 8.29
C LEU A 93 2.35 -19.42 7.30
N ARG A 94 1.79 -20.61 7.57
CA ARG A 94 1.86 -21.77 6.66
C ARG A 94 1.11 -21.53 5.35
N LEU A 95 -0.02 -20.83 5.39
CA LEU A 95 -0.73 -20.42 4.18
C LEU A 95 0.09 -19.42 3.37
N ALA A 96 0.71 -18.44 4.03
CA ALA A 96 1.57 -17.46 3.40
C ALA A 96 2.79 -18.11 2.74
N GLU A 97 3.43 -19.09 3.39
CA GLU A 97 4.51 -19.88 2.80
C GLU A 97 4.07 -20.66 1.56
N LYS A 98 2.91 -21.32 1.62
CA LYS A 98 2.36 -22.05 0.48
C LYS A 98 2.07 -21.14 -0.72
N LEU A 99 1.69 -19.90 -0.47
CA LEU A 99 1.35 -18.91 -1.49
C LEU A 99 2.58 -18.14 -2.00
N GLY A 100 3.75 -18.28 -1.36
CA GLY A 100 4.97 -17.57 -1.74
C GLY A 100 5.02 -16.12 -1.27
N ILE A 101 4.33 -15.78 -0.18
CA ILE A 101 4.38 -14.44 0.41
C ILE A 101 5.77 -14.22 1.03
N THR A 102 6.38 -13.07 0.76
CA THR A 102 7.73 -12.74 1.26
C THR A 102 7.67 -11.98 2.58
N TYR A 103 6.67 -11.10 2.76
CA TYR A 103 6.53 -10.26 3.95
C TYR A 103 5.15 -10.43 4.60
N LEU A 104 5.14 -10.69 5.90
CA LEU A 104 3.95 -10.74 6.72
C LEU A 104 4.05 -9.66 7.79
N VAL A 105 3.19 -8.66 7.70
CA VAL A 105 3.18 -7.51 8.59
C VAL A 105 2.00 -7.66 9.56
N GLY A 106 2.25 -7.66 10.87
CA GLY A 106 1.20 -7.82 11.88
C GLY A 106 1.35 -6.88 13.06
N THR A 107 0.33 -6.75 13.90
CA THR A 107 0.47 -6.01 15.17
C THR A 107 1.24 -6.85 16.19
N SER A 108 1.11 -8.18 16.13
CA SER A 108 1.83 -9.09 17.02
C SER A 108 2.13 -10.40 16.29
N SER A 109 3.24 -11.04 16.62
CA SER A 109 3.56 -12.38 16.13
C SER A 109 3.40 -13.38 17.27
N LYS A 110 2.52 -14.37 17.09
CA LYS A 110 2.34 -15.46 18.05
C LYS A 110 3.08 -16.74 17.63
N VAL A 111 3.80 -16.66 16.51
CA VAL A 111 4.49 -17.79 15.91
C VAL A 111 5.90 -17.86 16.45
N LYS A 112 6.24 -18.99 17.08
CA LYS A 112 7.60 -19.32 17.54
C LYS A 112 8.39 -20.13 16.51
N GLU A 113 7.79 -20.42 15.35
CA GLU A 113 8.36 -21.26 14.30
C GLU A 113 9.11 -20.36 13.29
N GLU A 114 10.35 -20.71 12.95
CA GLU A 114 11.11 -20.06 11.88
C GLU A 114 10.54 -20.51 10.53
N SER A 115 9.85 -19.58 9.86
CA SER A 115 9.39 -19.76 8.48
C SER A 115 10.27 -18.99 7.51
N LYS A 116 10.21 -19.34 6.22
CA LYS A 116 10.92 -18.60 5.15
C LYS A 116 10.35 -17.20 4.87
N VAL A 117 9.24 -16.85 5.51
CA VAL A 117 8.55 -15.56 5.35
C VAL A 117 9.08 -14.57 6.38
N ASN A 118 9.40 -13.36 5.95
CA ASN A 118 9.79 -12.29 6.85
C ASN A 118 8.56 -11.76 7.60
N VAL A 119 8.47 -12.09 8.88
CA VAL A 119 7.45 -11.55 9.78
C VAL A 119 7.94 -10.22 10.35
N LEU A 120 7.22 -9.15 10.04
CA LEU A 120 7.43 -7.81 10.55
C LEU A 120 6.27 -7.47 11.48
N THR A 121 6.57 -6.92 12.64
CA THR A 121 5.54 -6.35 13.52
C THR A 121 5.55 -4.83 13.45
N ASP A 122 4.43 -4.18 13.78
CA ASP A 122 4.34 -2.71 13.86
C ASP A 122 5.45 -2.10 14.72
N GLU A 123 5.79 -2.74 15.85
CA GLU A 123 6.90 -2.35 16.72
C GLU A 123 8.29 -2.37 16.03
N LEU A 124 8.44 -3.11 14.93
CA LEU A 124 9.68 -3.24 14.15
C LEU A 124 9.73 -2.32 12.91
N LEU A 125 8.68 -1.54 12.65
CA LEU A 125 8.51 -0.67 11.46
C LEU A 125 8.90 0.80 11.70
#